data_AF-A0A915E6B6-F1
#
_entry.id   AF-A0A915E6B6-F1
#
_cell.length_a   1.000
_cell.length_b   1.000
_cell.length_c   1.000
_cell.angle_alpha   90.00
_cell.angle_beta   90.00
_cell.angle_gamma   90.00
#
_symmetry.space_group_name_H-M   'P 1'
#
loop_
_entity.id
_entity.type
_entity.pdbx_description
1 polymer ?
#
loop_
_entity_poly.entity_id
_entity_poly.type
_entity_poly.pdbx_seq_one_letter_code
_entity_poly.pdbx_strand_id
1 'polypeptide(L)'
;MSQLKNFRSLGKKIVCIGRNYREHAAELNNPVPSKPLLFSKTTNSYLAEGEGKIQTPFGCKNLHFEVELGVIISKRAKQISQDNAFDYIGGYTIALDMTARDWQDELKKQGHPWFISKSYDSSCPVGEFVSKEKIKQQGMTSDMIFSIPVMLEYITKFVTLEVGDLVLTGTPAGVGPCKSGDKLDIGITDVTSAQFEVE
;
A
#
# COMPACT_ATOMS: atom_id res chain seq x y z
N MET A 1 15.94 14.28 5.29
CA MET A 1 14.90 13.58 6.07
C MET A 1 13.71 14.45 6.44
N SER A 2 13.87 15.74 6.77
CA SER A 2 12.72 16.60 7.19
C SER A 2 11.60 16.70 6.14
N GLN A 3 11.92 16.71 4.85
CA GLN A 3 10.93 16.81 3.77
C GLN A 3 10.07 15.54 3.60
N LEU A 4 10.60 14.35 3.92
CA LEU A 4 9.87 13.09 3.73
C LEU A 4 8.73 12.89 4.75
N LYS A 5 8.70 13.67 5.84
CA LYS A 5 7.53 13.73 6.72
C LYS A 5 6.27 14.19 5.99
N ASN A 6 6.44 14.96 4.91
CA ASN A 6 5.37 15.46 4.05
C ASN A 6 5.26 14.65 2.75
N PHE A 7 5.60 13.35 2.76
CA PHE A 7 5.59 12.52 1.55
C PHE A 7 4.25 12.55 0.81
N ARG A 8 3.12 12.74 1.51
CA ARG A 8 1.78 12.84 0.90
C ARG A 8 1.63 13.99 -0.09
N SER A 9 2.27 15.13 0.19
CA SER A 9 2.25 16.31 -0.70
C SER A 9 3.46 16.38 -1.63
N LEU A 10 4.53 15.65 -1.33
CA LEU A 10 5.74 15.59 -2.15
C LEU A 10 5.67 14.51 -3.24
N GLY A 11 5.14 13.35 -2.88
CA GLY A 11 5.02 12.19 -3.75
C GLY A 11 4.06 12.45 -4.90
N LYS A 12 4.38 11.87 -6.06
CA LYS A 12 3.60 12.05 -7.29
C LYS A 12 2.67 10.88 -7.56
N LYS A 13 2.94 9.73 -6.94
CA LYS A 13 2.17 8.51 -7.14
C LYS A 13 2.33 7.53 -5.99
N ILE A 14 1.40 6.58 -5.94
CA ILE A 14 1.42 5.42 -5.08
C ILE A 14 1.43 4.18 -5.98
N VAL A 15 2.47 3.36 -5.90
CA VAL A 15 2.58 2.08 -6.62
C VAL A 15 2.27 0.95 -5.65
N CYS A 16 1.42 0.02 -6.02
CA CYS A 16 0.96 -1.04 -5.11
C CYS A 16 1.26 -2.42 -5.69
N ILE A 17 1.56 -3.37 -4.81
CA ILE A 17 1.85 -4.76 -5.16
C ILE A 17 0.70 -5.65 -4.74
N GLY A 18 -0.01 -6.21 -5.71
CA GLY A 18 -1.04 -7.20 -5.45
C GLY A 18 -0.45 -8.59 -5.17
N ARG A 19 -1.10 -9.33 -4.27
CA ARG A 19 -0.81 -10.76 -3.99
C ARG A 19 0.63 -11.04 -3.54
N ASN A 20 1.17 -10.19 -2.67
CA ASN A 20 2.54 -10.37 -2.18
C ASN A 20 2.68 -11.28 -0.96
N TYR A 21 1.59 -11.80 -0.39
CA TYR A 21 1.62 -12.77 0.72
C TYR A 21 0.98 -14.08 0.28
N ARG A 22 1.64 -15.22 0.56
CA ARG A 22 1.17 -16.54 0.11
C ARG A 22 -0.21 -16.89 0.66
N GLU A 23 -0.44 -16.63 1.94
CA GLU A 23 -1.70 -16.95 2.61
C GLU A 23 -2.84 -16.09 2.08
N HIS A 24 -2.61 -14.80 1.81
CA HIS A 24 -3.60 -13.93 1.19
C HIS A 24 -3.93 -14.36 -0.25
N ALA A 25 -2.93 -14.78 -1.03
CA ALA A 25 -3.18 -15.34 -2.36
C ALA A 25 -4.07 -16.59 -2.29
N ALA A 26 -3.83 -17.47 -1.31
CA ALA A 26 -4.63 -18.67 -1.08
C ALA A 26 -6.05 -18.35 -0.58
N GLU A 27 -6.20 -17.41 0.36
CA GLU A 27 -7.48 -16.94 0.94
C GLU A 27 -8.48 -16.54 -0.16
N LEU A 28 -7.99 -15.90 -1.22
CA LEU A 28 -8.80 -15.43 -2.35
C LEU A 28 -8.76 -16.37 -3.57
N ASN A 29 -8.34 -17.63 -3.40
CA ASN A 29 -8.24 -18.66 -4.46
C ASN A 29 -7.45 -18.21 -5.70
N ASN A 30 -6.39 -17.42 -5.50
CA ASN A 30 -5.54 -16.93 -6.58
C ASN A 30 -4.25 -17.77 -6.68
N PRO A 31 -3.72 -18.01 -7.89
CA PRO A 31 -2.39 -18.60 -8.03
C PRO A 31 -1.32 -17.65 -7.48
N VAL A 32 -0.28 -18.23 -6.88
CA VAL A 32 0.92 -17.47 -6.48
C VAL A 32 1.54 -16.88 -7.75
N PRO A 33 1.66 -15.54 -7.83
CA PRO A 33 2.18 -14.90 -9.04
C PRO A 33 3.67 -15.20 -9.23
N SER A 34 4.09 -15.35 -10.49
CA SER A 34 5.51 -15.50 -10.86
C SER A 34 6.25 -14.16 -10.99
N LYS A 35 5.50 -13.05 -11.07
CA LYS A 35 6.00 -11.67 -11.14
C LYS A 35 5.09 -10.74 -10.33
N PRO A 36 5.60 -9.65 -9.75
CA PRO A 36 4.77 -8.70 -9.02
C PRO A 36 3.63 -8.14 -9.88
N LEU A 37 2.40 -8.18 -9.35
CA LEU A 37 1.24 -7.58 -9.96
C LEU A 37 1.18 -6.10 -9.55
N LEU A 38 1.33 -5.20 -10.52
CA LEU A 38 1.36 -3.76 -10.27
C LEU A 38 0.00 -3.12 -10.54
N PHE A 39 -0.41 -2.25 -9.63
CA PHE A 39 -1.45 -1.24 -9.86
C PHE A 39 -1.02 0.05 -9.16
N SER A 40 -1.82 1.10 -9.29
CA SER A 40 -1.52 2.41 -8.71
C SER A 40 -2.70 2.98 -7.98
N LYS A 41 -2.42 3.86 -7.02
CA LYS A 41 -3.37 4.84 -6.51
C LYS A 41 -2.90 6.25 -6.86
N THR A 42 -3.84 7.18 -6.94
CA THR A 42 -3.58 8.60 -7.18
C THR A 42 -3.32 9.31 -5.87
N THR A 43 -2.65 10.47 -5.91
CA THR A 43 -2.28 11.20 -4.68
C THR A 43 -3.48 11.74 -3.90
N ASN A 44 -4.62 12.00 -4.56
CA ASN A 44 -5.87 12.36 -3.89
C ASN A 44 -6.49 11.22 -3.06
N SER A 45 -6.00 9.98 -3.20
CA SER A 45 -6.46 8.87 -2.35
C SER A 45 -5.91 8.91 -0.93
N TYR A 46 -4.86 9.70 -0.66
CA TYR A 46 -4.29 9.80 0.67
C TYR A 46 -5.31 10.31 1.69
N LEU A 47 -5.37 9.64 2.84
CA LEU A 47 -6.07 10.12 4.03
C LEU A 47 -5.10 9.99 5.22
N ALA A 48 -4.73 11.09 5.86
CA ALA A 48 -4.00 10.99 7.12
C ALA A 48 -4.95 10.92 8.31
N GLU A 49 -4.46 10.32 9.39
CA GLU A 49 -5.16 10.28 10.67
C GLU A 49 -5.59 11.70 11.09
N GLY A 50 -6.87 11.83 11.46
CA GLY A 50 -7.47 13.11 11.88
C GLY A 50 -7.86 14.08 10.76
N GLU A 51 -7.56 13.79 9.48
CA GLU A 51 -7.97 14.65 8.35
C GLU A 51 -9.38 14.36 7.82
N GLY A 52 -10.01 13.27 8.27
CA GLY A 52 -11.34 12.86 7.84
C GLY A 52 -11.60 11.39 8.11
N LYS A 53 -12.59 10.84 7.40
CA LYS A 53 -13.00 9.43 7.48
C LYS A 53 -12.80 8.72 6.14
N ILE A 54 -12.64 7.41 6.18
CA ILE A 54 -12.59 6.55 5.00
C ILE A 54 -13.98 6.53 4.38
N GLN A 55 -14.12 7.09 3.18
CA GLN A 55 -15.40 7.20 2.50
C GLN A 55 -15.68 5.92 1.71
N THR A 56 -16.80 5.26 2.02
CA THR A 56 -17.33 4.19 1.18
C THR A 56 -17.79 4.80 -0.15
N PRO A 57 -17.21 4.44 -1.30
CA PRO A 57 -17.53 5.11 -2.55
C PRO A 57 -18.97 4.77 -2.98
N PHE A 58 -19.68 5.74 -3.56
CA PHE A 58 -21.10 5.62 -3.88
C PHE A 58 -21.39 4.37 -4.73
N GLY A 59 -22.25 3.49 -4.23
CA GLY A 59 -22.64 2.24 -4.90
C GLY A 59 -21.75 1.03 -4.59
N CYS A 60 -20.68 1.18 -3.81
CA CYS A 60 -19.93 0.07 -3.25
C CYS A 60 -20.75 -0.59 -2.13
N LYS A 61 -20.85 -1.91 -2.19
CA LYS A 61 -21.56 -2.74 -1.20
C LYS A 61 -20.63 -3.61 -0.38
N ASN A 62 -19.36 -3.70 -0.78
CA ASN A 62 -18.38 -4.57 -0.13
C ASN A 62 -17.01 -3.91 -0.08
N LEU A 63 -16.85 -2.97 0.85
CA LEU A 63 -15.60 -2.28 1.11
C LEU A 63 -14.70 -3.15 2.00
N HIS A 64 -13.48 -3.45 1.56
CA HIS A 64 -12.49 -4.21 2.31
C HIS A 64 -11.34 -3.34 2.78
N PHE A 65 -10.82 -3.65 3.98
CA PHE A 65 -9.53 -3.15 4.45
C PHE A 65 -8.41 -4.14 4.10
N GLU A 66 -7.24 -3.62 3.74
CA GLU A 66 -6.02 -4.38 3.45
C GLU A 66 -4.85 -3.64 4.12
N VAL A 67 -4.34 -4.13 5.26
CA VAL A 67 -3.21 -3.48 5.96
C VAL A 67 -1.92 -3.78 5.21
N GLU A 68 -1.15 -2.75 4.87
CA GLU A 68 0.11 -2.88 4.14
C GLU A 68 1.23 -2.04 4.74
N LEU A 69 2.46 -2.54 4.65
CA LEU A 69 3.65 -1.72 4.86
C LEU A 69 3.87 -0.83 3.62
N GLY A 70 3.99 0.47 3.84
CA GLY A 70 4.34 1.46 2.83
C GLY A 70 5.82 1.82 2.86
N VAL A 71 6.49 1.82 1.71
CA VAL A 71 7.90 2.21 1.53
C VAL A 71 7.97 3.58 0.87
N ILE A 72 8.64 4.54 1.52
CA ILE A 72 8.74 5.93 1.06
C ILE A 72 10.10 6.18 0.42
N ILE A 73 10.10 6.66 -0.82
CA ILE A 73 11.29 6.83 -1.64
C ILE A 73 12.03 8.13 -1.32
N SER A 74 13.35 8.06 -1.10
CA SER A 74 14.19 9.19 -0.68
C SER A 74 14.94 9.89 -1.81
N LYS A 75 15.18 9.19 -2.92
CA LYS A 75 15.89 9.70 -4.11
C LYS A 75 15.33 9.03 -5.37
N ARG A 76 15.45 9.71 -6.50
CA ARG A 76 14.99 9.21 -7.80
C ARG A 76 15.55 7.80 -8.07
N ALA A 77 14.67 6.82 -8.25
CA ALA A 77 15.01 5.43 -8.52
C ALA A 77 14.54 5.02 -9.92
N LYS A 78 15.48 4.68 -10.80
CA LYS A 78 15.21 4.21 -12.16
C LYS A 78 16.17 3.07 -12.46
N GLN A 79 15.62 1.92 -12.88
CA GLN A 79 16.39 0.73 -13.22
C GLN A 79 17.44 0.37 -12.15
N ILE A 80 17.03 0.37 -10.88
CA ILE A 80 17.94 0.07 -9.77
C ILE A 80 18.12 -1.46 -9.64
N SER A 81 19.26 -1.91 -9.12
CA SER A 81 19.40 -3.30 -8.68
C SER A 81 18.84 -3.50 -7.28
N GLN A 82 18.35 -4.70 -6.98
CA GLN A 82 17.91 -5.07 -5.63
C GLN A 82 18.99 -4.82 -4.56
N ASP A 83 20.27 -5.04 -4.88
CA ASP A 83 21.38 -4.87 -3.93
C ASP A 83 21.51 -3.43 -3.42
N ASN A 84 21.08 -2.46 -4.23
CA ASN A 84 21.11 -1.03 -3.90
C ASN A 84 19.76 -0.51 -3.39
N ALA A 85 18.72 -1.35 -3.29
CA ALA A 85 17.35 -0.90 -3.08
C ALA A 85 17.17 -0.10 -1.77
N PHE A 86 17.81 -0.52 -0.69
CA PHE A 86 17.72 0.15 0.62
C PHE A 86 18.30 1.57 0.63
N ASP A 87 19.17 1.92 -0.33
CA ASP A 87 19.70 3.26 -0.47
C ASP A 87 18.64 4.26 -0.96
N TYR A 88 17.61 3.76 -1.66
CA TYR A 88 16.50 4.56 -2.19
C TYR A 88 15.34 4.67 -1.20
N ILE A 89 15.38 3.94 -0.09
CA ILE A 89 14.38 4.01 0.97
C ILE A 89 14.74 5.16 1.91
N GLY A 90 13.76 6.03 2.17
CA GLY A 90 13.85 7.09 3.18
C GLY A 90 13.20 6.73 4.49
N GLY A 91 12.17 5.90 4.44
CA GLY A 91 11.40 5.48 5.59
C GLY A 91 10.19 4.68 5.17
N TYR A 92 9.28 4.53 6.12
CA TYR A 92 8.11 3.69 6.00
C TYR A 92 6.87 4.41 6.54
N THR A 93 5.72 3.86 6.24
CA THR A 93 4.44 4.19 6.90
C THR A 93 3.61 2.92 6.97
N ILE A 94 2.61 2.87 7.84
CA ILE A 94 1.55 1.86 7.76
C ILE A 94 0.43 2.42 6.89
N ALA A 95 -0.14 1.59 6.03
CA ALA A 95 -1.17 2.02 5.10
C ALA A 95 -2.33 1.03 5.07
N LEU A 96 -3.48 1.52 4.59
CA LEU A 96 -4.61 0.71 4.19
C LEU A 96 -4.78 0.79 2.67
N ASP A 97 -4.74 -0.35 1.99
CA ASP A 97 -5.19 -0.47 0.61
C ASP A 97 -6.70 -0.76 0.58
N MET A 98 -7.49 0.29 0.85
CA MET A 98 -8.94 0.17 0.84
C MET A 98 -9.44 -0.21 -0.55
N THR A 99 -10.33 -1.20 -0.60
CA THR A 99 -10.73 -1.86 -1.83
C THR A 99 -12.24 -2.02 -1.91
N ALA A 100 -12.87 -1.44 -2.94
CA ALA A 100 -14.25 -1.77 -3.30
C ALA A 100 -14.27 -3.15 -3.98
N ARG A 101 -14.43 -4.21 -3.19
CA ARG A 101 -14.19 -5.59 -3.63
C ARG A 101 -15.19 -6.04 -4.68
N ASP A 102 -16.45 -5.70 -4.49
CA ASP A 102 -17.53 -5.97 -5.44
C ASP A 102 -17.23 -5.39 -6.83
N TRP A 103 -16.69 -4.16 -6.88
CA TRP A 103 -16.26 -3.55 -8.13
C TRP A 103 -15.02 -4.24 -8.71
N GLN A 104 -14.02 -4.53 -7.87
CA GLN A 104 -12.79 -5.18 -8.31
C GLN A 104 -13.07 -6.54 -8.96
N ASP A 105 -13.97 -7.34 -8.37
CA ASP A 105 -14.32 -8.65 -8.91
C ASP A 105 -15.02 -8.57 -10.25
N GLU A 106 -15.89 -7.58 -10.45
CA GLU A 106 -16.52 -7.35 -11.75
C GLU A 106 -15.51 -6.86 -12.80
N LEU A 107 -14.62 -5.93 -12.44
CA LEU A 107 -13.54 -5.47 -13.32
C LEU A 107 -12.61 -6.62 -13.73
N LYS A 108 -12.29 -7.53 -12.80
CA LYS A 108 -11.48 -8.72 -13.08
C LYS A 108 -12.15 -9.65 -14.10
N LYS A 109 -13.47 -9.89 -14.00
CA LYS A 109 -14.21 -10.71 -14.97
C LYS A 109 -14.21 -10.11 -16.37
N GLN A 110 -14.28 -8.79 -16.45
CA GLN A 110 -14.28 -8.04 -17.71
C GLN A 110 -12.87 -7.80 -18.28
N GLY A 111 -11.82 -8.09 -17.52
CA GLY A 111 -10.44 -7.75 -17.90
C GLY A 111 -10.15 -6.25 -17.87
N HIS A 112 -10.91 -5.47 -17.10
CA HIS A 112 -10.81 -4.02 -17.02
C HIS A 112 -9.81 -3.53 -15.95
N PRO A 113 -9.28 -2.31 -16.08
CA PRO A 113 -8.40 -1.70 -15.09
C PRO A 113 -9.06 -1.56 -13.71
N TRP A 114 -8.29 -1.75 -12.64
CA TRP A 114 -8.78 -1.73 -11.25
C TRP A 114 -8.96 -0.32 -10.67
N PHE A 115 -8.78 0.73 -11.49
CA PHE A 115 -8.67 2.12 -11.05
C PHE A 115 -9.81 2.55 -10.13
N ILE A 116 -11.07 2.32 -10.51
CA ILE A 116 -12.22 2.74 -9.68
C ILE A 116 -12.35 1.93 -8.37
N SER A 117 -11.85 0.70 -8.35
CA SER A 117 -11.91 -0.16 -7.15
C SER A 117 -10.76 0.06 -6.17
N LYS A 118 -9.67 0.68 -6.62
CA LYS A 118 -8.43 0.84 -5.85
C LYS A 118 -7.96 2.30 -5.69
N SER A 119 -8.48 3.27 -6.45
CA SER A 119 -7.94 4.64 -6.52
C SER A 119 -8.99 5.75 -6.27
N TYR A 120 -10.13 5.43 -5.65
CA TYR A 120 -11.11 6.44 -5.24
C TYR A 120 -10.57 7.30 -4.07
N ASP A 121 -11.23 8.42 -3.78
CA ASP A 121 -10.85 9.31 -2.68
C ASP A 121 -10.82 8.55 -1.34
N SER A 122 -9.89 8.88 -0.47
CA SER A 122 -9.64 8.19 0.82
C SER A 122 -9.28 6.71 0.75
N SER A 123 -9.02 6.15 -0.44
CA SER A 123 -8.66 4.72 -0.60
C SER A 123 -7.24 4.36 -0.16
N CYS A 124 -6.41 5.34 0.24
CA CYS A 124 -5.08 5.13 0.79
C CYS A 124 -4.89 5.84 2.15
N PRO A 125 -5.58 5.40 3.22
CA PRO A 125 -5.27 5.84 4.57
C PRO A 125 -3.82 5.50 4.93
N VAL A 126 -3.09 6.45 5.50
CA VAL A 126 -1.67 6.30 5.83
C VAL A 126 -1.36 6.89 7.20
N GLY A 127 -0.54 6.17 7.97
CA GLY A 127 0.01 6.65 9.23
C GLY A 127 1.14 7.67 9.02
N GLU A 128 1.75 8.06 10.13
CA GLU A 128 2.89 8.98 10.11
C GLU A 128 4.11 8.40 9.37
N PHE A 129 5.04 9.30 9.04
CA PHE A 129 6.34 8.90 8.51
C PHE A 129 7.22 8.28 9.62
N VAL A 130 7.67 7.05 9.39
CA VAL A 130 8.64 6.34 10.22
C VAL A 130 9.99 6.32 9.53
N SER A 131 10.99 6.94 10.14
CA SER A 131 12.37 6.93 9.61
C SER A 131 12.91 5.50 9.53
N LYS A 132 13.64 5.16 8.46
CA LYS A 132 14.17 3.80 8.30
C LYS A 132 15.09 3.36 9.46
N GLU A 133 15.72 4.32 10.14
CA GLU A 133 16.59 4.07 11.30
C GLU A 133 15.83 3.58 12.55
N LYS A 134 14.51 3.80 12.61
CA LYS A 134 13.65 3.29 13.69
C LYS A 134 13.30 1.81 13.53
N ILE A 135 13.37 1.27 12.31
CA ILE A 135 13.11 -0.15 12.03
C ILE A 135 14.44 -0.90 12.08
N LYS A 136 14.82 -1.35 13.28
CA LYS A 136 16.11 -2.03 13.53
C LYS A 136 16.02 -3.56 13.47
N GLN A 137 14.83 -4.14 13.54
CA GLN A 137 14.61 -5.58 13.55
C GLN A 137 13.56 -5.96 12.50
N GLN A 138 13.87 -6.96 11.67
CA GLN A 138 12.96 -7.54 10.69
C GLN A 138 12.28 -8.76 11.30
N GLY A 139 10.97 -8.70 11.48
CA GLY A 139 10.11 -9.83 11.82
C GLY A 139 8.74 -9.65 11.18
N MET A 140 8.20 -10.72 10.60
CA MET A 140 6.90 -10.83 9.89
C MET A 140 6.79 -10.27 8.45
N THR A 141 7.85 -9.72 7.85
CA THR A 141 7.91 -9.51 6.38
C THR A 141 8.52 -10.69 5.61
N SER A 142 8.97 -11.74 6.33
CA SER A 142 9.51 -12.98 5.74
C SER A 142 8.51 -13.74 4.88
N ASP A 143 7.21 -13.48 5.07
CA ASP A 143 6.14 -14.16 4.33
C ASP A 143 5.84 -13.50 2.98
N MET A 144 6.50 -12.36 2.68
CA MET A 144 6.44 -11.74 1.38
C MET A 144 6.99 -12.69 0.30
N ILE A 145 6.21 -12.90 -0.76
CA ILE A 145 6.63 -13.64 -1.96
C ILE A 145 7.77 -12.89 -2.66
N PHE A 146 7.64 -11.57 -2.77
CA PHE A 146 8.66 -10.68 -3.29
C PHE A 146 9.12 -9.72 -2.20
N SER A 147 10.40 -9.79 -1.85
CA SER A 147 11.00 -8.86 -0.89
C SER A 147 10.99 -7.42 -1.41
N ILE A 148 11.08 -6.43 -0.50
CA ILE A 148 11.14 -5.01 -0.87
C ILE A 148 12.21 -4.72 -1.94
N PRO A 149 13.45 -5.23 -1.83
CA PRO A 149 14.45 -5.06 -2.88
C PRO A 149 14.02 -5.58 -4.26
N VAL A 150 13.42 -6.78 -4.31
CA VAL A 150 12.92 -7.39 -5.56
C VAL A 150 11.79 -6.55 -6.16
N MET A 151 10.87 -6.06 -5.33
CA MET A 151 9.77 -5.20 -5.77
C MET A 151 10.27 -3.89 -6.35
N LEU A 152 11.21 -3.20 -5.68
CA LEU A 152 11.75 -1.93 -6.15
C LEU A 152 12.55 -2.09 -7.44
N GLU A 153 13.37 -3.14 -7.56
CA GLU A 153 14.02 -3.47 -8.83
C GLU A 153 12.98 -3.68 -9.94
N TYR A 154 11.94 -4.48 -9.68
CA TYR A 154 10.91 -4.77 -10.68
C TYR A 154 10.14 -3.52 -11.12
N ILE A 155 9.66 -2.71 -10.17
CA ILE A 155 8.91 -1.48 -10.46
C ILE A 155 9.77 -0.54 -11.31
N THR A 156 11.03 -0.32 -10.92
CA THR A 156 11.88 0.71 -11.53
C THR A 156 12.37 0.36 -12.94
N LYS A 157 12.13 -0.88 -13.42
CA LYS A 157 12.29 -1.27 -14.83
C LYS A 157 11.23 -0.60 -15.72
N PHE A 158 10.04 -0.35 -15.18
CA PHE A 158 8.90 0.18 -15.94
C PHE A 158 8.59 1.64 -15.58
N VAL A 159 8.71 1.99 -14.31
CA VAL A 159 8.29 3.29 -13.78
C VAL A 159 9.37 3.86 -12.88
N THR A 160 9.88 5.04 -13.21
CA THR A 160 10.80 5.76 -12.32
C THR A 160 10.06 6.19 -11.05
N LEU A 161 10.61 5.88 -9.89
CA LEU A 161 10.13 6.38 -8.60
C LEU A 161 10.83 7.70 -8.27
N GLU A 162 10.09 8.69 -7.82
CA GLU A 162 10.57 10.02 -7.43
C GLU A 162 10.61 10.15 -5.91
N VAL A 163 11.28 11.19 -5.41
CA VAL A 163 11.30 11.50 -3.98
C VAL A 163 9.87 11.68 -3.46
N GLY A 164 9.53 11.01 -2.36
CA GLY A 164 8.22 11.06 -1.73
C GLY A 164 7.19 10.09 -2.30
N ASP A 165 7.47 9.42 -3.43
CA ASP A 165 6.58 8.36 -3.91
C ASP A 165 6.46 7.25 -2.88
N LEU A 166 5.28 6.64 -2.83
CA LEU A 166 4.95 5.54 -1.93
C LEU A 166 4.84 4.23 -2.70
N VAL A 167 5.40 3.16 -2.13
CA VAL A 167 5.20 1.79 -2.60
C VAL A 167 4.50 0.97 -1.52
N LEU A 168 3.28 0.52 -1.80
CA LEU A 168 2.55 -0.42 -0.94
C LEU A 168 2.95 -1.86 -1.28
N THR A 169 3.22 -2.67 -0.25
CA THR A 169 3.99 -3.92 -0.38
C THR A 169 3.14 -5.19 -0.36
N GLY A 170 1.82 -5.07 -0.41
CA GLY A 170 0.87 -6.16 -0.27
C GLY A 170 0.41 -6.37 1.17
N THR A 171 -0.76 -6.99 1.30
CA THR A 171 -1.40 -7.31 2.59
C THR A 171 -1.25 -8.79 2.95
N PRO A 172 -1.07 -9.14 4.25
CA PRO A 172 -1.18 -10.51 4.73
C PRO A 172 -2.65 -11.00 4.69
N ALA A 173 -2.88 -12.26 5.07
CA ALA A 173 -4.24 -12.82 5.16
C ALA A 173 -5.08 -12.14 6.25
N GLY A 174 -6.40 -12.29 6.18
CA GLY A 174 -7.34 -11.68 7.14
C GLY A 174 -7.94 -10.37 6.64
N VAL A 175 -7.95 -10.15 5.32
CA VAL A 175 -8.69 -9.04 4.73
C VAL A 175 -10.19 -9.27 4.96
N GLY A 176 -10.93 -8.20 5.22
CA GLY A 176 -12.34 -8.33 5.56
C GLY A 176 -13.15 -7.11 5.20
N PRO A 177 -14.48 -7.27 5.15
CA PRO A 177 -15.38 -6.15 4.94
C PRO A 177 -15.35 -5.20 6.15
N CYS A 178 -15.48 -3.90 5.90
CA CYS A 178 -15.79 -2.90 6.90
C CYS A 178 -17.05 -2.12 6.50
N LYS A 179 -17.69 -1.48 7.48
CA LYS A 179 -18.94 -0.74 7.34
C LYS A 179 -18.81 0.64 7.96
N SER A 180 -19.70 1.55 7.55
CA SER A 180 -19.85 2.87 8.17
C SER A 180 -19.96 2.75 9.70
N GLY A 181 -19.15 3.52 10.41
CA GLY A 181 -19.00 3.49 11.87
C GLY A 181 -17.90 2.58 12.40
N ASP A 182 -17.32 1.69 11.58
CA ASP A 182 -16.19 0.86 12.01
C ASP A 182 -14.94 1.72 12.25
N LYS A 183 -14.15 1.32 13.25
CA LYS A 183 -12.84 1.91 13.55
C LYS A 183 -11.75 0.89 13.27
N LEU A 184 -10.78 1.29 12.47
CA LEU A 184 -9.66 0.47 12.04
C LEU A 184 -8.40 0.96 12.74
N ASP A 185 -7.92 0.18 13.71
CA ASP A 185 -6.63 0.37 14.36
C ASP A 185 -5.56 -0.43 13.62
N ILE A 186 -4.55 0.27 13.10
CA ILE A 186 -3.44 -0.34 12.36
C ILE A 186 -2.11 0.09 12.97
N GLY A 187 -1.07 -0.73 12.85
CA GLY A 187 0.23 -0.37 13.38
C GLY A 187 1.32 -1.37 13.07
N ILE A 188 2.54 -0.94 13.39
CA ILE A 188 3.73 -1.78 13.47
C ILE A 188 4.05 -1.86 14.96
N THR A 189 4.01 -3.07 15.52
CA THR A 189 4.26 -3.34 16.95
C THR A 189 5.49 -2.59 17.43
N ASP A 190 5.35 -1.84 18.52
CA ASP A 190 6.40 -1.05 19.18
C ASP A 190 7.04 0.08 18.34
N VAL A 191 6.49 0.38 17.15
CA VAL A 191 7.04 1.40 16.24
C VAL A 191 6.06 2.56 16.00
N THR A 192 4.84 2.28 15.55
CA THR A 192 3.81 3.29 15.24
C THR A 192 2.42 2.67 15.17
N SER A 193 1.39 3.48 15.33
CA SER A 193 -0.02 3.11 15.17
C SER A 193 -0.80 4.27 14.58
N ALA A 194 -1.93 3.98 13.94
CA ALA A 194 -2.90 4.95 13.45
C ALA A 194 -4.32 4.38 13.54
N GLN A 195 -5.30 5.25 13.74
CA GLN A 195 -6.72 4.91 13.76
C GLN A 195 -7.47 5.63 12.64
N PHE A 196 -8.36 4.91 11.97
CA PHE A 196 -9.25 5.48 10.95
C PHE A 196 -10.70 5.05 11.20
N GLU A 197 -11.64 5.96 10.97
CA GLU A 197 -13.07 5.65 11.01
C GLU A 197 -13.62 5.56 9.58
N VAL A 198 -14.51 4.60 9.35
CA VAL A 198 -15.21 4.41 8.07
C VAL A 198 -16.53 5.16 8.09
N GLU A 199 -16.85 5.83 6.97
CA GLU A 199 -18.10 6.53 6.73
C GLU A 199 -18.81 6.00 5.47
#